data_AF-A0A941TK31-F1
#
_entry.id   AF-A0A941TK31-F1
#
_cell.length_a   1.000
_cell.length_b   1.000
_cell.length_c   1.000
_cell.angle_alpha   90.00
_cell.angle_beta   90.00
_cell.angle_gamma   90.00
#
_symmetry.space_group_name_H-M   'P 1'
#
loop_
_entity.id
_entity.type
_entity.pdbx_description
1 polymer ?
#
loop_
_entity_poly.entity_id
_entity_poly.type
_entity_poly.pdbx_seq_one_letter_code
_entity_poly.pdbx_strand_id
1 'polypeptide(L)'
;MRTIALGIAALMSLTLLTGCAVKGTLDNSSVETVRVEERLYEVRIAPTDIQNEYRMLVVRATLVIDPDPEREYARDWYVARRYMNRTCRGQSYKILQDELADKVNLYTRFRCGA
;
A
#
# COMPACT_ATOMS: atom_id res chain seq x y z
N MET A 1 -6.65 60.59 -10.26
CA MET A 1 -7.59 59.49 -9.97
C MET A 1 -8.01 58.83 -11.27
N ARG A 2 -7.43 57.69 -11.61
CA ARG A 2 -7.98 56.72 -12.57
C ARG A 2 -7.17 55.43 -12.47
N THR A 3 -7.90 54.34 -12.32
CA THR A 3 -7.56 52.95 -12.66
C THR A 3 -6.53 52.22 -11.79
N ILE A 4 -7.00 51.90 -10.57
CA ILE A 4 -6.72 50.64 -9.88
C ILE A 4 -7.32 49.51 -10.73
N ALA A 5 -6.51 48.76 -11.48
CA ALA A 5 -6.91 47.47 -12.07
C ALA A 5 -5.74 46.83 -12.83
N LEU A 6 -4.70 46.34 -12.15
CA LEU A 6 -3.77 45.39 -12.78
C LEU A 6 -2.99 44.56 -11.74
N GLY A 7 -3.62 44.22 -10.61
CA GLY A 7 -2.95 43.61 -9.45
C GLY A 7 -3.30 42.14 -9.17
N ILE A 8 -4.07 41.44 -10.01
CA ILE A 8 -4.68 40.15 -9.63
C ILE A 8 -4.37 39.01 -10.62
N ALA A 9 -3.76 39.28 -11.78
CA ALA A 9 -3.54 38.23 -12.80
C ALA A 9 -2.29 37.34 -12.59
N ALA A 10 -1.45 37.62 -11.58
CA ALA A 10 -0.16 36.95 -11.41
C ALA A 10 -0.11 35.89 -10.28
N LEU A 11 -1.21 35.63 -9.57
CA LEU A 11 -1.20 34.82 -8.33
C LEU A 11 -1.84 33.43 -8.44
N MET A 12 -2.24 32.98 -9.63
CA MET A 12 -3.10 31.80 -9.80
C MET A 12 -2.44 30.55 -10.41
N SER A 13 -1.12 30.50 -10.53
CA SER A 13 -0.41 29.36 -11.15
C SER A 13 0.42 28.50 -10.18
N LEU A 14 0.34 28.73 -8.85
CA LEU A 14 1.27 28.11 -7.89
C LEU A 14 0.70 27.04 -6.94
N THR A 15 -0.41 26.38 -7.26
CA THR A 15 -0.95 25.31 -6.39
C THR A 15 -1.33 24.03 -7.14
N LEU A 16 -0.59 23.70 -8.21
CA LEU A 16 -0.71 22.39 -8.83
C LEU A 16 0.23 21.41 -8.13
N LEU A 17 -0.38 20.53 -7.32
CA LEU A 17 0.07 19.15 -7.05
C LEU A 17 1.11 18.93 -5.93
N THR A 18 0.85 19.43 -4.72
CA THR A 18 1.23 18.66 -3.51
C THR A 18 0.21 17.54 -3.27
N GLY A 19 -0.09 16.77 -4.32
CA GLY A 19 -0.88 15.55 -4.23
C GLY A 19 0.06 14.38 -3.97
N CYS A 20 0.86 14.45 -2.90
CA CYS A 20 1.50 13.25 -2.37
C CYS A 20 0.37 12.37 -1.86
N ALA A 21 -0.19 11.52 -2.73
CA ALA A 21 -1.07 10.46 -2.31
C ALA A 21 -0.32 9.72 -1.19
N VAL A 22 -0.85 9.77 0.03
CA VAL A 22 -0.22 9.17 1.19
C VAL A 22 -0.17 7.68 0.92
N LYS A 23 0.98 7.21 0.43
CA LYS A 23 1.23 5.80 0.21
C LYS A 23 1.16 5.13 1.57
N GLY A 24 0.32 4.10 1.71
CA GLY A 24 0.21 3.35 2.96
C GLY A 24 1.60 3.00 3.51
N THR A 25 1.85 3.37 4.77
CA THR A 25 3.12 3.10 5.44
C THR A 25 2.96 1.98 6.45
N LEU A 26 4.06 1.27 6.73
CA LEU A 26 4.11 0.24 7.75
C LEU A 26 5.41 0.46 8.54
N ASP A 27 5.28 0.91 9.78
CA ASP A 27 6.46 1.23 10.59
C ASP A 27 7.33 0.01 10.85
N ASN A 28 8.65 0.23 10.88
CA ASN A 28 9.67 -0.79 11.11
C ASN A 28 9.59 -1.97 10.11
N SER A 29 9.20 -1.69 8.86
CA SER A 29 9.06 -2.71 7.82
C SER A 29 10.30 -2.82 6.93
N SER A 30 10.59 -4.06 6.54
CA SER A 30 11.36 -4.33 5.32
C SER A 30 10.47 -4.11 4.10
N VAL A 31 11.00 -3.46 3.07
CA VAL A 31 10.26 -3.15 1.83
C VAL A 31 10.92 -3.86 0.66
N GLU A 32 10.11 -4.58 -0.12
CA GLU A 32 10.55 -5.22 -1.35
C GLU A 32 9.63 -4.82 -2.51
N THR A 33 10.21 -4.43 -3.64
CA THR A 33 9.44 -4.15 -4.86
C THR A 33 9.42 -5.40 -5.75
N VAL A 34 8.23 -5.78 -6.22
CA VAL A 34 8.05 -6.97 -7.05
C VAL A 34 7.12 -6.69 -8.22
N ARG A 35 7.40 -7.30 -9.37
CA ARG A 35 6.52 -7.28 -10.54
C ARG A 35 5.77 -8.61 -10.67
N VAL A 36 4.45 -8.55 -10.72
CA VAL A 36 3.56 -9.70 -10.90
C VAL A 36 2.53 -9.35 -11.98
N GLU A 37 2.45 -10.16 -13.04
CA GLU A 37 1.56 -9.90 -14.20
C GLU A 37 1.67 -8.45 -14.68
N GLU A 38 2.91 -8.01 -14.94
CA GLU A 38 3.26 -6.65 -15.39
C GLU A 38 2.97 -5.51 -14.39
N ARG A 39 2.30 -5.79 -13.27
CA ARG A 39 1.99 -4.81 -12.22
C ARG A 39 3.11 -4.74 -11.21
N LEU A 40 3.40 -3.52 -10.74
CA LEU A 40 4.42 -3.26 -9.75
C LEU A 40 3.78 -3.13 -8.36
N TYR A 41 4.31 -3.89 -7.40
CA TYR A 41 3.89 -3.89 -6.01
C TYR A 41 5.06 -3.55 -5.10
N GLU A 42 4.78 -2.89 -3.99
CA GLU A 42 5.65 -2.87 -2.82
C GLU A 42 5.06 -3.76 -1.74
N VAL A 43 5.84 -4.75 -1.30
CA VAL A 43 5.48 -5.59 -0.18
C VAL A 43 6.28 -5.12 1.02
N ARG A 44 5.57 -4.73 2.07
CA ARG A 44 6.15 -4.23 3.32
C ARG A 44 5.85 -5.24 4.41
N ILE A 45 6.86 -5.71 5.14
CA ILE A 45 6.70 -6.71 6.20
C ILE A 45 7.43 -6.25 7.45
N ALA A 46 6.73 -6.28 8.58
CA ALA A 46 7.28 -5.97 9.89
C ALA A 46 6.81 -7.02 10.93
N PRO A 47 7.65 -7.39 11.90
CA PRO A 47 7.17 -8.14 13.07
C PRO A 47 6.21 -7.29 13.91
N THR A 48 5.42 -7.96 14.76
CA THR A 48 4.74 -7.33 15.91
C THR A 48 5.51 -7.60 17.20
N ASP A 49 4.99 -7.12 18.33
CA ASP A 49 5.52 -7.44 19.66
C ASP A 49 5.17 -8.87 20.12
N ILE A 50 4.37 -9.61 19.33
CA ILE A 50 3.99 -11.00 19.61
C ILE A 50 4.90 -11.93 18.81
N GLN A 51 5.43 -12.95 19.48
CA GLN A 51 6.32 -13.91 18.84
C GLN A 51 5.66 -14.60 17.63
N ASN A 52 6.43 -14.70 16.54
CA ASN A 52 6.02 -15.30 15.26
C ASN A 52 4.82 -14.63 14.58
N GLU A 53 4.48 -13.41 14.97
CA GLU A 53 3.41 -12.63 14.36
C GLU A 53 3.97 -11.45 13.56
N TYR A 54 3.36 -11.20 12.41
CA TYR A 54 3.83 -10.25 11.43
C TYR A 54 2.67 -9.44 10.86
N ARG A 55 2.99 -8.21 10.49
CA ARG A 55 2.15 -7.29 9.73
C ARG A 55 2.71 -7.21 8.32
N MET A 56 1.83 -7.24 7.34
CA MET A 56 2.18 -7.05 5.94
C MET A 56 1.26 -6.02 5.31
N LEU A 57 1.83 -5.16 4.49
CA LEU A 57 1.11 -4.26 3.61
C LEU A 57 1.58 -4.49 2.18
N VAL A 58 0.66 -4.88 1.30
CA VAL A 58 0.87 -4.98 -0.14
C VAL A 58 0.31 -3.71 -0.75
N VAL A 59 1.19 -2.92 -1.40
CA VAL A 59 0.83 -1.62 -1.95
C VAL A 59 1.02 -1.63 -3.45
N ARG A 60 0.03 -1.16 -4.20
CA ARG A 60 0.20 -0.86 -5.62
C ARG A 60 1.19 0.29 -5.80
N ALA A 61 2.25 0.05 -6.56
CA ALA A 61 3.23 1.09 -6.88
C ALA A 61 2.79 2.00 -8.06
N THR A 62 1.56 1.82 -8.55
CA THR A 62 0.94 2.60 -9.61
C THR A 62 -0.44 3.09 -9.20
N LEU A 63 -0.90 4.20 -9.78
CA LEU A 63 -2.24 4.73 -9.55
C LEU A 63 -3.29 3.81 -10.20
N VAL A 64 -4.36 3.51 -9.48
CA VAL A 64 -5.50 2.71 -9.95
C VAL A 64 -6.71 3.63 -10.13
N ILE A 65 -7.26 3.67 -11.34
CA ILE A 65 -8.49 4.41 -11.65
C ILE A 65 -9.65 3.43 -11.60
N ASP A 66 -10.72 3.79 -10.89
CA ASP A 66 -11.95 2.99 -10.73
C ASP A 66 -11.67 1.52 -10.34
N PRO A 67 -11.08 1.29 -9.14
CA PRO A 67 -10.71 -0.06 -8.72
C PRO A 67 -11.95 -0.91 -8.46
N ASP A 68 -11.93 -2.13 -8.98
CA ASP A 68 -12.80 -3.21 -8.54
C ASP A 68 -12.20 -3.84 -7.26
N PRO A 69 -12.80 -3.60 -6.08
CA PRO A 69 -12.17 -4.00 -4.81
C PRO A 69 -12.00 -5.51 -4.67
N GLU A 70 -12.93 -6.32 -5.20
CA GLU A 70 -12.85 -7.78 -5.11
C GLU A 70 -11.69 -8.32 -5.95
N ARG A 71 -11.49 -7.75 -7.14
CA ARG A 71 -10.38 -8.12 -8.02
C ARG A 71 -9.03 -7.66 -7.47
N GLU A 72 -8.95 -6.44 -6.93
CA GLU A 72 -7.70 -5.97 -6.30
C GLU A 72 -7.36 -6.81 -5.06
N TYR A 73 -8.35 -7.14 -4.24
CA TYR A 73 -8.18 -8.05 -3.10
C TYR A 73 -7.59 -9.41 -3.52
N ALA A 74 -8.16 -10.06 -4.54
CA ALA A 74 -7.67 -11.35 -5.01
C ALA A 74 -6.22 -11.29 -5.52
N ARG A 75 -5.86 -10.21 -6.22
CA ARG A 75 -4.49 -9.98 -6.74
C ARG A 75 -3.49 -9.77 -5.61
N ASP A 76 -3.81 -8.90 -4.67
CA ASP A 76 -2.93 -8.63 -3.54
C ASP A 76 -2.72 -9.88 -2.69
N TRP A 77 -3.76 -10.70 -2.53
CA TRP A 77 -3.65 -11.99 -1.85
C TRP A 77 -2.74 -12.99 -2.57
N TYR A 78 -2.75 -12.99 -3.90
CA TYR A 78 -1.81 -13.80 -4.67
C TYR A 78 -0.35 -13.42 -4.35
N VAL A 79 -0.07 -12.11 -4.25
CA VAL A 79 1.25 -11.61 -3.83
C VAL A 79 1.52 -11.96 -2.36
N ALA A 80 0.62 -11.62 -1.45
CA ALA A 80 0.80 -11.80 -0.01
C ALA A 80 1.12 -13.26 0.37
N ARG A 81 0.42 -14.23 -0.21
CA ARG A 81 0.65 -15.67 0.04
C ARG A 81 2.09 -16.09 -0.24
N ARG A 82 2.68 -15.60 -1.33
CA ARG A 82 4.09 -15.88 -1.65
C ARG A 82 5.03 -15.38 -0.54
N TYR A 83 4.77 -14.18 -0.04
CA TYR A 83 5.60 -13.55 0.97
C TYR A 83 5.37 -14.12 2.37
N MET A 84 4.14 -14.52 2.72
CA MET A 84 3.86 -15.23 3.98
C MET A 84 4.54 -16.59 4.01
N ASN A 85 4.45 -17.38 2.94
CA ASN A 85 5.17 -18.65 2.81
C ASN A 85 6.68 -18.48 3.02
N ARG A 86 7.27 -17.44 2.41
CA ARG A 86 8.69 -17.11 2.57
C ARG A 86 9.02 -16.69 4.01
N THR A 87 8.21 -15.82 4.60
CA THR A 87 8.40 -15.30 5.97
C THR A 87 8.31 -16.42 7.00
N CYS A 88 7.34 -17.30 6.85
CA CYS A 88 7.15 -18.48 7.71
C CYS A 88 8.05 -19.65 7.35
N ARG A 89 8.97 -19.51 6.38
CA ARG A 89 9.92 -20.55 5.98
C ARG A 89 9.24 -21.89 5.64
N GLY A 90 8.08 -21.83 5.01
CA GLY A 90 7.27 -23.01 4.67
C GLY A 90 6.45 -23.62 5.81
N GLN A 91 6.50 -23.08 7.02
CA GLN A 91 5.56 -23.46 8.09
C GLN A 91 4.13 -23.00 7.77
N SER A 92 3.15 -23.66 8.38
CA SER A 92 1.75 -23.21 8.34
C SER A 92 1.64 -21.79 8.90
N TYR A 93 0.63 -21.06 8.44
CA TYR A 93 0.32 -19.74 8.98
C TYR A 93 -1.19 -19.55 9.12
N LYS A 94 -1.56 -18.78 10.13
CA LYS A 94 -2.94 -18.35 10.38
C LYS A 94 -3.07 -16.86 10.12
N ILE A 95 -4.06 -16.48 9.31
CA ILE A 95 -4.45 -15.09 9.13
C ILE A 95 -5.25 -14.66 10.37
N LEU A 96 -4.81 -13.56 10.98
CA LEU A 96 -5.42 -12.99 12.19
C LEU A 96 -6.29 -11.78 11.86
N GLN A 97 -5.94 -11.06 10.79
CA GLN A 97 -6.67 -9.90 10.30
C GLN A 97 -6.30 -9.70 8.82
N ASP A 98 -7.27 -9.26 8.04
CA ASP A 98 -7.09 -8.75 6.70
C ASP A 98 -8.08 -7.64 6.40
N GLU A 99 -7.62 -6.63 5.67
CA GLU A 99 -8.47 -5.56 5.18
C GLU A 99 -7.88 -4.94 3.93
N LEU A 100 -8.75 -4.38 3.09
CA LEU A 100 -8.35 -3.64 1.91
C LEU A 100 -8.34 -2.14 2.25
N ALA A 101 -7.15 -1.61 2.54
CA ALA A 101 -6.93 -0.18 2.72
C ALA A 101 -7.09 0.56 1.40
N ASP A 102 -7.81 1.69 1.43
CA ASP A 102 -8.07 2.55 0.28
C ASP A 102 -8.66 1.84 -0.95
N LYS A 103 -9.34 0.70 -0.74
CA LYS A 103 -9.93 -0.17 -1.77
C LYS A 103 -8.93 -0.83 -2.73
N VAL A 104 -7.62 -0.70 -2.50
CA VAL A 104 -6.59 -1.19 -3.45
C VAL A 104 -5.37 -1.82 -2.82
N ASN A 105 -5.13 -1.62 -1.52
CA ASN A 105 -3.93 -2.11 -0.84
C ASN A 105 -4.32 -3.11 0.25
N LEU A 106 -3.79 -4.32 0.21
CA LEU A 106 -4.04 -5.31 1.25
C LEU A 106 -3.16 -5.07 2.48
N TYR A 107 -3.78 -4.83 3.63
CA TYR A 107 -3.16 -5.02 4.93
C TYR A 107 -3.53 -6.41 5.47
N THR A 108 -2.56 -7.13 6.02
CA THR A 108 -2.82 -8.38 6.73
C THR A 108 -1.90 -8.56 7.92
N ARG A 109 -2.43 -9.20 8.97
CA ARG A 109 -1.66 -9.68 10.12
C ARG A 109 -1.77 -11.20 10.19
N PHE A 110 -0.63 -11.87 10.32
CA PHE A 110 -0.57 -13.33 10.28
C PHE A 110 0.44 -13.86 11.29
N ARG A 111 0.25 -15.12 11.72
CA ARG A 111 1.14 -15.83 12.64
C ARG A 111 1.66 -17.10 12.01
N CYS A 112 2.97 -17.32 12.07
CA CYS A 112 3.62 -18.54 11.61
C CYS A 112 3.57 -19.66 12.67
N GLY A 113 3.54 -20.92 12.22
CA GLY A 113 3.49 -22.10 13.08
C GLY A 113 2.15 -22.31 13.80
N ALA A 114 1.07 -21.79 13.21
CA ALA A 114 -0.30 -21.84 13.74
C ALA A 114 -1.21 -22.77 12.93
#